data_AF-A0A5Q4F6F9-F1
#
_entry.id   AF-A0A5Q4F6F9-F1
#
_cell.length_a   1.000
_cell.length_b   1.000
_cell.length_c   1.000
_cell.angle_alpha   90.00
_cell.angle_beta   90.00
_cell.angle_gamma   90.00
#
_symmetry.space_group_name_H-M   'P 1'
#
loop_
_entity.id
_entity.type
_entity.pdbx_description
1 polymer ?
#
loop_
_entity_poly.entity_id
_entity_poly.type
_entity_poly.pdbx_seq_one_letter_code
_entity_poly.pdbx_strand_id
1 'polypeptide(L)' 'MSVNYSERESVIQERVNLLREEGYRGFQLEGGRAKAENSVQVGALDVKGVRLTADGDTLDEAYENLIERIDYLLDS' A
#
# COMPACT_ATOMS: atom_id res chain seq x y z
N MET A 1 -17.20 -1.71 -22.83
CA MET A 1 -16.74 -2.38 -21.60
C MET A 1 -16.49 -1.30 -20.57
N SER A 2 -17.46 -1.07 -19.68
CA SER A 2 -17.26 -0.19 -18.53
C SER A 2 -16.38 -0.95 -17.57
N VAL A 3 -15.15 -0.50 -17.35
CA VAL A 3 -14.32 -1.04 -16.28
C VAL A 3 -15.07 -0.70 -14.99
N ASN A 4 -15.68 -1.69 -14.32
CA ASN A 4 -16.43 -1.45 -13.09
C ASN A 4 -15.46 -0.88 -12.06
N TYR A 5 -15.61 0.39 -11.73
CA TYR A 5 -14.85 1.05 -10.68
C TYR A 5 -14.95 0.28 -9.36
N SER A 6 -16.13 -0.29 -9.07
CA SER A 6 -16.38 -1.11 -7.88
C SER A 6 -15.53 -2.39 -7.81
N GLU A 7 -15.19 -3.01 -8.94
CA GLU A 7 -14.34 -4.21 -8.96
C GLU A 7 -12.89 -3.85 -8.63
N ARG A 8 -12.39 -2.71 -9.15
CA ARG A 8 -11.03 -2.24 -8.84
C ARG A 8 -10.86 -1.83 -7.39
N GLU A 9 -11.84 -1.10 -6.85
CA GLU A 9 -11.81 -0.66 -5.46
C GLU A 9 -11.85 -1.87 -4.50
N SER A 10 -12.64 -2.89 -4.84
CA SER A 10 -12.69 -4.16 -4.07
C SER A 10 -11.35 -4.90 -4.08
N VAL A 11 -10.67 -4.96 -5.23
CA VAL A 11 -9.35 -5.60 -5.36
C VAL A 11 -8.28 -4.84 -4.57
N ILE A 12 -8.29 -3.51 -4.61
CA ILE A 12 -7.35 -2.69 -3.85
C ILE A 12 -7.58 -2.88 -2.34
N GLN A 13 -8.83 -2.83 -1.89
CA GLN A 13 -9.21 -3.09 -0.50
C GLN A 13 -8.72 -4.46 -0.01
N GLU A 14 -8.90 -5.51 -0.81
CA GLU A 14 -8.41 -6.86 -0.49
C GLU A 14 -6.89 -6.88 -0.31
N ARG A 15 -6.14 -6.22 -1.20
CA ARG A 15 -4.67 -6.14 -1.14
C ARG A 15 -4.18 -5.36 0.07
N VAL A 16 -4.87 -4.26 0.41
CA VAL A 16 -4.58 -3.49 1.62
C VAL A 16 -4.78 -4.35 2.87
N ASN A 17 -5.86 -5.15 2.93
CA ASN A 17 -6.08 -6.07 4.04
C ASN A 17 -4.97 -7.12 4.13
N LEU A 18 -4.59 -7.74 3.01
CA LEU A 18 -3.46 -8.68 2.96
C LEU A 18 -2.17 -8.05 3.48
N LEU A 19 -1.81 -6.85 3.02
CA LEU A 19 -0.63 -6.12 3.47
C LEU A 19 -0.64 -5.87 4.99
N ARG A 20 -1.83 -5.64 5.58
CA ARG A 20 -1.99 -5.35 7.01
C ARG A 20 -1.94 -6.58 7.90
N GLU A 21 -2.45 -7.71 7.42
CA GLU A 21 -2.58 -8.93 8.24
C GLU A 21 -1.38 -9.87 8.05
N GLU A 22 -0.93 -10.08 6.82
CA GLU A 22 0.05 -11.12 6.47
C GLU A 22 1.28 -10.54 5.74
N GLY A 23 1.10 -9.41 5.07
CA GLY A 23 2.04 -8.84 4.10
C GLY A 23 1.54 -9.02 2.66
N TYR A 24 2.14 -8.28 1.73
CA TYR A 24 1.74 -8.29 0.33
C TYR A 24 2.96 -8.41 -0.58
N ARG A 25 2.99 -9.44 -1.42
CA ARG A 25 4.05 -9.73 -2.40
C ARG A 25 5.49 -9.67 -1.82
N GLY A 26 5.68 -10.13 -0.60
CA GLY A 26 6.98 -10.14 0.10
C GLY A 26 7.24 -8.92 0.99
N PHE A 27 6.42 -7.87 0.88
CA PHE A 27 6.48 -6.69 1.72
C PHE A 27 5.63 -6.86 2.98
N GLN A 28 6.16 -6.42 4.12
CA GLN A 28 5.42 -6.33 5.38
C GLN A 28 5.37 -4.88 5.87
N LEU A 29 4.26 -4.48 6.47
CA LEU A 29 4.17 -3.14 7.04
C LEU A 29 5.18 -2.95 8.17
N GLU A 30 5.91 -1.85 8.08
CA GLU A 30 6.65 -1.36 9.23
C GLU A 30 5.63 -0.69 10.17
N GLY A 31 5.52 -1.18 11.40
CA GLY A 31 4.48 -0.78 12.37
C GLY A 31 4.44 0.70 12.79
N GLY A 32 5.17 1.59 12.10
CA GLY A 32 5.18 3.03 12.32
C GLY A 32 4.42 3.77 11.23
N ARG A 33 3.38 4.51 11.62
CA ARG A 33 2.72 5.51 10.77
C ARG A 33 3.37 6.86 11.09
N ALA A 34 3.95 7.53 10.11
CA ALA A 34 4.41 8.90 10.29
C ALA A 34 3.26 9.84 9.90
N LYS A 35 2.87 10.74 10.80
CA LYS A 35 2.00 11.86 10.45
C LYS A 35 2.89 13.01 9.99
N ALA A 36 2.74 13.41 8.74
CA ALA A 36 3.20 14.71 8.27
C ALA A 36 2.06 15.73 8.50
N GLU A 37 2.37 17.03 8.51
CA GLU A 37 1.45 18.11 8.91
C GLU A 37 0.05 18.03 8.26
N ASN A 38 -0.07 17.49 7.05
CA ASN A 38 -1.35 17.30 6.34
C ASN A 38 -1.47 15.93 5.65
N SER A 39 -0.62 14.96 5.96
CA SER A 39 -0.67 13.65 5.31
C SER A 39 -0.27 12.51 6.23
N VAL A 40 -0.75 11.32 5.89
CA VAL A 40 -0.40 10.07 6.54
C VAL A 40 0.64 9.37 5.66
N GLN A 41 1.76 8.99 6.25
CA GLN A 41 2.76 8.17 5.60
C GLN A 41 2.80 6.78 6.23
N VAL A 42 2.79 5.76 5.37
CA VAL A 42 2.96 4.35 5.70
C VAL A 42 4.21 3.80 5.04
N GLY A 43 4.80 2.77 5.63
CA GLY A 43 5.99 2.11 5.10
C GLY A 43 5.84 0.59 5.12
N ALA A 44 6.48 -0.05 4.15
CA ALA A 44 6.67 -1.49 4.12
C ALA A 44 8.11 -1.86 3.80
N LEU A 45 8.53 -3.00 4.33
CA LEU A 45 9.86 -3.56 4.15
C LEU A 45 9.75 -4.96 3.52
N ASP A 46 10.52 -5.21 2.48
CA ASP A 46 10.69 -6.56 1.91
C ASP A 46 11.79 -7.34 2.63
N VAL A 47 11.78 -8.66 2.48
CA VAL A 47 12.79 -9.59 3.01
C VAL A 47 14.23 -9.27 2.59
N LYS A 48 14.42 -8.54 1.47
CA LYS A 48 15.72 -8.07 0.99
C LYS A 48 16.19 -6.78 1.66
N GLY A 49 15.41 -6.21 2.58
CA GLY A 49 15.68 -4.92 3.22
C GLY A 49 15.30 -3.71 2.37
N VAL A 50 14.52 -3.91 1.29
CA VAL A 50 14.02 -2.81 0.47
C VAL A 50 12.85 -2.16 1.18
N ARG A 51 13.01 -0.87 1.50
CA ARG A 51 11.99 -0.07 2.15
C ARG A 51 11.23 0.75 1.12
N LEU A 52 9.91 0.63 1.14
CA LEU A 52 9.00 1.50 0.41
C LEU A 52 8.17 2.30 1.40
N THR A 53 7.97 3.56 1.10
CA THR A 53 7.04 4.43 1.81
C THR A 53 6.04 5.00 0.84
N ALA A 54 4.85 5.33 1.31
CA ALA A 54 3.84 6.06 0.57
C ALA A 54 3.06 6.99 1.48
N ASP A 55 2.63 8.11 0.92
CA ASP A 55 1.89 9.16 1.59
C ASP A 55 0.51 9.34 0.95
N GLY A 56 -0.46 9.80 1.73
CA GLY A 56 -1.80 10.14 1.29
C GLY A 56 -2.50 11.05 2.29
N ASP A 57 -3.56 11.74 1.86
CA ASP A 57 -4.37 12.60 2.72
C ASP A 57 -5.05 11.79 3.84
N THR A 58 -5.49 10.58 3.52
CA THR A 58 -6.01 9.59 4.47
C THR A 58 -5.10 8.38 4.62
N LEU A 59 -5.34 7.60 5.68
CA LEU A 59 -4.62 6.35 5.92
C LEU A 59 -4.88 5.31 4.82
N ASP A 60 -6.12 5.23 4.34
CA ASP A 60 -6.50 4.35 3.23
C ASP A 60 -5.75 4.75 1.96
N GLU A 61 -5.80 6.02 1.54
CA GLU A 61 -5.04 6.51 0.38
C GLU A 61 -3.54 6.23 0.48
N ALA A 62 -2.96 6.39 1.67
CA ALA A 62 -1.55 6.07 1.89
C ALA A 62 -1.26 4.58 1.69
N TYR A 63 -2.16 3.68 2.10
CA TYR A 63 -2.03 2.24 1.84
C TYR A 63 -2.25 1.89 0.37
N GLU A 64 -3.23 2.50 -0.29
CA GLU A 64 -3.47 2.31 -1.73
C GLU A 64 -2.23 2.70 -2.55
N ASN A 65 -1.69 3.89 -2.29
CA ASN A 65 -0.47 4.38 -2.92
C ASN A 65 0.73 3.46 -2.63
N LEU A 66 0.78 2.82 -1.45
CA LEU A 66 1.82 1.86 -1.12
C LEU A 66 1.69 0.56 -1.94
N ILE A 67 0.47 0.04 -2.10
CA ILE A 67 0.18 -1.14 -2.93
C ILE A 67 0.57 -0.86 -4.38
N GLU A 68 0.19 0.29 -4.93
CA GLU A 68 0.55 0.68 -6.29
C GLU A 68 2.07 0.78 -6.47
N ARG A 69 2.80 1.32 -5.49
CA ARG A 69 4.27 1.35 -5.52
C ARG A 69 4.90 -0.04 -5.49
N ILE A 70 4.35 -0.96 -4.70
CA ILE A 70 4.81 -2.35 -4.64
C ILE A 70 4.58 -3.04 -5.99
N ASP A 71 3.38 -2.90 -6.56
CA ASP A 71 3.05 -3.48 -7.86
C ASP A 71 3.95 -2.90 -8.95
N TYR A 72 4.12 -1.58 -9.00
CA TYR A 72 5.03 -0.94 -9.95
C TYR A 72 6.48 -1.43 -9.82
N LEU A 73 6.98 -1.60 -8.59
CA LEU A 73 8.35 -2.08 -8.37
C LEU A 73 8.56 -3.53 -8.87
N LEU A 74 7.55 -4.39 -8.71
CA LEU A 74 7.65 -5.82 -9.02
C LEU A 74 7.29 -6.16 -10.47
N ASP A 75 6.44 -5.35 -11.11
CA ASP A 75 6.02 -5.52 -12.50
C ASP A 75 6.84 -4.65 -13.49
N SER A 76 7.83 -3.90 -13.01
CA SER A 76 8.79 -3.12 -13.83
C SER A 76 10.03 -3.90 -14.24
#